data_AF-A0A6C0FZ66-F1
#
_entry.id   AF-A0A6C0FZ66-F1
#
_cell.length_a   1.000
_cell.length_b   1.000
_cell.length_c   1.000
_cell.angle_alpha   90.00
_cell.angle_beta   90.00
_cell.angle_gamma   90.00
#
_symmetry.space_group_name_H-M   'P 1'
#
loop_
_entity.id
_entity.type
_entity.pdbx_description
1 polymer ?
#
loop_
_entity_poly.entity_id
_entity_poly.type
_entity_poly.pdbx_seq_one_letter_code
_entity_poly.pdbx_strand_id
1 'polypeptide(L)'
;MGERPFYEKMFTLTENGFLFLSAMTGLVIVIGLIAAFTVFRYRLTGKKLMFLGGQLIVLGAIFNLIVDFKFRFPSAAFICILLGIAVTFLGLFRKD
;
A
#
# COMPACT_ATOMS: atom_id res chain seq x y z
N MET A 1 7.92 0.15 39.32
CA MET A 1 8.57 0.43 38.02
C MET A 1 7.46 0.61 37.01
N GLY A 2 7.23 1.85 36.58
CA GLY A 2 6.01 2.26 35.88
C GLY A 2 5.75 1.47 34.60
N GLU A 3 4.49 1.10 34.40
CA GLU A 3 4.02 0.50 33.16
C GLU A 3 4.37 1.43 31.99
N ARG A 4 5.18 0.94 31.05
CA ARG A 4 5.51 1.72 29.85
C ARG A 4 4.21 2.03 29.11
N PRO A 5 4.02 3.29 28.68
CA PRO A 5 2.77 3.73 28.09
C PRO A 5 2.41 2.96 26.82
N PHE A 6 1.11 2.76 26.60
CA PHE A 6 0.55 1.93 25.51
C PHE A 6 1.07 2.30 24.11
N TYR A 7 1.32 3.59 23.87
CA TYR A 7 1.87 4.09 22.61
C TYR A 7 3.29 3.59 22.33
N GLU A 8 4.15 3.45 23.34
CA GLU A 8 5.51 2.93 23.13
C GLU A 8 5.52 1.46 22.72
N LYS A 9 4.57 0.64 23.22
CA LYS A 9 4.43 -0.77 22.81
C LYS A 9 3.91 -0.94 21.38
N MET A 10 3.12 0.02 20.89
CA MET A 10 2.58 0.04 19.53
C MET A 10 3.60 0.55 18.49
N PHE A 11 4.49 1.47 18.89
CA PHE A 11 5.46 2.12 18.00
C PHE A 11 6.90 1.63 18.13
N THR A 12 7.20 0.77 19.12
CA THR A 12 8.44 -0.02 19.10
C THR A 12 8.35 -1.10 18.03
N LEU A 13 9.50 -1.51 17.48
CA LEU A 13 9.64 -2.64 16.54
C LEU A 13 9.36 -4.00 17.24
N THR A 14 8.25 -4.07 17.97
CA THR A 14 7.71 -5.26 18.60
C THR A 14 6.77 -5.94 17.61
N GLU A 15 6.66 -7.26 17.71
CA GLU A 15 5.91 -8.13 16.79
C GLU A 15 4.47 -7.65 16.49
N ASN A 16 3.79 -7.06 17.49
CA ASN A 16 2.45 -6.49 17.39
C ASN A 16 2.41 -5.10 16.74
N GLY A 17 3.42 -4.25 16.97
CA GLY A 17 3.52 -2.92 16.37
C GLY A 17 3.70 -2.99 14.85
N PHE A 18 4.50 -3.97 14.40
CA PHE A 18 4.66 -4.25 12.97
C PHE A 18 3.36 -4.72 12.31
N LEU A 19 2.60 -5.58 13.00
CA LEU A 19 1.31 -6.09 12.52
C LEU A 19 0.25 -4.99 12.44
N PHE A 20 0.28 -4.04 13.38
CA PHE A 20 -0.58 -2.86 13.35
C PHE A 20 -0.22 -1.92 12.18
N LEU A 21 1.07 -1.65 11.97
CA LEU A 21 1.54 -0.83 10.85
C LEU A 21 1.21 -1.47 9.49
N SER A 22 1.36 -2.79 9.34
CA SER A 22 1.01 -3.49 8.10
C SER A 22 -0.50 -3.43 7.83
N ALA A 23 -1.33 -3.63 8.86
CA ALA A 23 -2.78 -3.53 8.76
C ALA A 23 -3.24 -2.11 8.37
N MET A 24 -2.68 -1.08 9.01
CA MET A 24 -2.95 0.32 8.64
C MET A 24 -2.53 0.62 7.20
N THR A 25 -1.36 0.15 6.78
CA THR A 25 -0.87 0.35 5.42
C THR A 25 -1.82 -0.30 4.39
N GLY A 26 -2.28 -1.53 4.67
CA GLY A 26 -3.28 -2.21 3.85
C GLY A 26 -4.60 -1.43 3.75
N LEU A 27 -5.10 -0.90 4.88
CA LEU A 27 -6.31 -0.08 4.91
C LEU A 27 -6.18 1.18 4.05
N VAL A 28 -5.05 1.88 4.14
CA VAL A 28 -4.79 3.09 3.35
C VAL A 28 -4.76 2.77 1.86
N ILE A 29 -4.16 1.64 1.46
CA ILE A 29 -4.14 1.20 0.05
C ILE A 29 -5.57 0.93 -0.44
N VAL A 30 -6.37 0.19 0.33
CA VAL A 30 -7.75 -0.17 -0.04
C VAL A 30 -8.62 1.08 -0.15
N ILE A 31 -8.61 1.95 0.86
CA ILE A 31 -9.38 3.19 0.86
C ILE A 31 -8.92 4.12 -0.28
N GLY A 32 -7.61 4.23 -0.51
CA GLY A 32 -7.04 5.03 -1.59
C GLY A 32 -7.47 4.54 -2.97
N LEU A 33 -7.45 3.22 -3.21
CA LEU A 33 -7.96 2.61 -4.44
C LEU A 33 -9.46 2.87 -4.62
N ILE A 34 -10.27 2.63 -3.59
CA ILE A 34 -11.72 2.89 -3.65
C ILE A 34 -11.97 4.36 -4.00
N ALA A 35 -11.32 5.30 -3.31
CA ALA A 35 -11.47 6.73 -3.55
C ALA A 35 -11.06 7.13 -4.97
N ALA A 36 -9.98 6.55 -5.51
CA ALA A 36 -9.56 6.77 -6.89
C ALA A 36 -10.61 6.31 -7.90
N PHE A 37 -11.25 5.15 -7.68
CA PHE A 37 -12.23 4.59 -8.61
C PHE A 37 -13.66 5.13 -8.45
N THR A 38 -14.09 5.55 -7.25
CA THR A 38 -15.44 6.06 -6.99
C THR A 38 -15.55 7.57 -7.07
N VAL A 39 -14.72 8.32 -6.34
CA VAL A 39 -14.85 9.78 -6.19
C VAL A 39 -14.15 10.53 -7.31
N PHE A 40 -12.94 10.09 -7.67
CA PHE A 40 -12.10 10.81 -8.63
C PHE A 40 -12.16 10.26 -10.06
N ARG A 41 -13.09 9.32 -10.34
CA ARG A 41 -13.19 8.64 -11.65
C ARG A 41 -13.19 9.61 -12.83
N TYR A 42 -13.93 10.71 -12.74
CA TYR A 42 -14.07 11.70 -13.82
C TYR A 42 -12.94 12.74 -13.89
N ARG A 43 -12.13 12.89 -12.83
CA ARG A 43 -11.01 13.85 -12.77
C ARG A 43 -9.63 13.20 -12.96
N LEU A 44 -9.57 11.88 -12.96
CA LEU A 44 -8.33 11.13 -13.16
C LEU A 44 -8.03 10.93 -14.64
N THR A 45 -7.12 11.76 -15.14
CA THR A 45 -6.44 11.62 -16.42
C THR A 45 -5.70 10.27 -16.52
N GLY A 46 -5.59 9.68 -17.72
CA GLY A 46 -4.90 8.39 -17.92
C GLY A 46 -3.48 8.40 -17.35
N LYS A 47 -2.75 9.49 -17.58
CA LYS A 47 -1.40 9.73 -17.01
C LYS A 47 -1.34 9.66 -15.48
N LYS A 48 -2.34 10.19 -14.76
CA LYS A 48 -2.38 10.18 -13.29
C LYS A 48 -2.64 8.78 -12.73
N LEU A 49 -3.48 8.01 -13.43
CA LEU A 49 -3.73 6.60 -13.12
C LEU A 49 -2.48 5.75 -13.32
N MET A 50 -1.74 5.98 -14.41
CA MET A 50 -0.45 5.31 -14.64
C MET A 50 0.56 5.62 -13.53
N PHE A 51 0.63 6.88 -13.09
CA PHE A 51 1.52 7.28 -12.00
C PHE A 51 1.15 6.62 -10.66
N LEU A 52 -0.15 6.56 -10.34
CA LEU A 52 -0.67 5.83 -9.17
C LEU A 52 -0.32 4.34 -9.21
N GLY A 53 -0.50 3.70 -10.37
CA GLY A 53 -0.11 2.30 -10.56
C GLY A 53 1.40 2.07 -10.38
N GLY A 54 2.22 2.97 -10.92
CA GLY A 54 3.68 2.95 -10.71
C GLY A 54 4.08 3.09 -9.24
N GLN A 55 3.43 3.97 -8.48
CA GLN A 55 3.67 4.11 -7.04
C GLN A 55 3.32 2.83 -6.26
N LEU A 56 2.24 2.15 -6.63
CA LEU A 56 1.86 0.85 -6.04
C LEU A 56 2.92 -0.23 -6.30
N ILE A 57 3.51 -0.27 -7.50
CA ILE A 57 4.59 -1.19 -7.84
C ILE A 57 5.83 -0.90 -6.99
N VAL A 58 6.23 0.37 -6.89
CA VAL A 58 7.38 0.79 -6.06
C VAL A 58 7.13 0.45 -4.59
N LEU A 59 5.92 0.67 -4.09
CA LEU A 59 5.55 0.31 -2.72
C LEU A 59 5.66 -1.20 -2.46
N GLY A 60 5.20 -2.03 -3.41
CA GLY A 60 5.37 -3.48 -3.33
C GLY A 60 6.83 -3.93 -3.39
N ALA A 61 7.68 -3.23 -4.16
CA ALA A 61 9.13 -3.48 -4.16
C ALA A 61 9.78 -3.11 -2.82
N ILE A 62 9.37 -1.99 -2.19
CA ILE A 62 9.83 -1.60 -0.85
C ILE A 62 9.44 -2.66 0.19
N PHE A 63 8.22 -3.20 0.13
CA PHE A 63 7.82 -4.30 1.02
C PHE A 63 8.66 -5.57 0.84
N ASN A 64 9.21 -5.81 -0.35
CA ASN A 64 10.10 -6.95 -0.59
C ASN A 64 11.55 -6.69 -0.10
N LEU A 65 11.97 -5.42 0.01
CA LEU A 65 13.28 -5.04 0.56
C LEU A 65 13.33 -5.14 2.08
N ILE A 66 12.20 -4.93 2.76
CA ILE A 66 12.11 -5.05 4.22
C ILE A 66 12.01 -6.54 4.58
N VAL A 67 13.09 -7.09 5.17
CA VAL A 67 13.23 -8.53 5.46
C VAL A 67 12.08 -9.05 6.34
N ASP A 68 11.69 -8.32 7.39
CA ASP A 68 10.56 -8.68 8.26
C ASP A 68 9.23 -8.73 7.49
N PHE A 69 9.02 -7.85 6.53
CA PHE A 69 7.79 -7.80 5.73
C PHE A 69 7.75 -8.93 4.70
N LYS A 70 8.91 -9.23 4.10
CA LYS A 70 9.08 -10.32 3.13
C LYS A 70 8.79 -11.70 3.72
N PHE A 71 9.25 -11.97 4.94
CA PHE A 71 9.03 -13.28 5.57
C PHE A 71 7.61 -13.46 6.10
N ARG A 72 7.00 -12.38 6.60
CA ARG A 72 5.70 -12.43 7.27
C ARG A 72 4.52 -12.23 6.33
N PHE A 73 4.70 -11.41 5.29
CA PHE A 73 3.68 -11.09 4.30
C PHE A 73 4.23 -11.12 2.86
N PRO A 74 4.77 -12.26 2.39
CA PRO A 74 5.33 -12.37 1.03
C PRO A 74 4.29 -12.09 -0.06
N SER A 75 3.02 -12.43 0.20
CA SER A 75 1.91 -12.20 -0.74
C SER A 75 1.53 -10.73 -0.86
N ALA A 76 1.72 -9.91 0.18
CA ALA A 76 1.31 -8.50 0.16
C ALA A 76 2.13 -7.67 -0.85
N ALA A 77 3.44 -7.92 -0.91
CA ALA A 77 4.32 -7.30 -1.91
C ALA A 77 3.89 -7.69 -3.33
N PHE A 78 3.61 -8.98 -3.56
CA PHE A 78 3.17 -9.49 -4.85
C PHE A 78 1.81 -8.91 -5.27
N ILE A 79 0.84 -8.86 -4.35
CA ILE A 79 -0.49 -8.28 -4.58
C ILE A 79 -0.38 -6.79 -4.91
N CYS A 80 0.45 -6.02 -4.19
CA CYS A 80 0.66 -4.59 -4.48
C CYS A 80 1.25 -4.36 -5.87
N ILE A 81 2.25 -5.17 -6.26
CA ILE A 81 2.84 -5.09 -7.60
C ILE A 81 1.81 -5.43 -8.67
N LEU A 82 1.06 -6.52 -8.49
CA LEU A 82 0.07 -6.98 -9.46
C LEU A 82 -1.09 -5.98 -9.62
N LEU A 83 -1.58 -5.41 -8.51
CA LEU A 83 -2.55 -4.32 -8.52
C LEU A 83 -1.97 -3.06 -9.19
N GLY A 84 -0.74 -2.70 -8.88
CA GLY A 84 -0.07 -1.55 -9.49
C GLY A 84 0.07 -1.70 -11.01
N ILE A 85 0.42 -2.89 -11.50
CA ILE A 85 0.44 -3.23 -12.92
C ILE A 85 -0.96 -3.07 -13.52
N ALA A 86 -1.99 -3.66 -12.92
CA ALA A 86 -3.37 -3.58 -13.40
C ALA A 86 -3.86 -2.12 -13.50
N VAL A 87 -3.58 -1.30 -12.47
CA VAL A 87 -3.93 0.13 -12.44
C VAL A 87 -3.16 0.91 -13.50
N THR A 88 -1.89 0.57 -13.75
CA THR A 88 -1.08 1.20 -14.80
C THR A 88 -1.64 0.90 -16.18
N PHE A 89 -2.02 -0.36 -16.45
CA PHE A 89 -2.68 -0.75 -17.69
C PHE A 89 -4.04 -0.06 -17.86
N LEU A 90 -4.86 0.03 -16.81
CA LEU A 90 -6.11 0.79 -16.86
C LEU A 90 -5.88 2.27 -17.19
N GLY A 91 -4.78 2.86 -16.71
CA GLY A 91 -4.34 4.20 -17.07
C GLY A 91 -3.95 4.34 -18.54
N LEU A 92 -3.27 3.34 -19.12
CA LEU A 92 -2.92 3.28 -20.55
C LEU A 92 -4.16 3.19 -21.45
N PHE A 93 -5.16 2.41 -21.06
CA PHE A 93 -6.38 2.22 -21.85
C PHE A 93 -7.34 3.42 -21.79
N ARG A 94 -7.22 4.28 -20.78
CA ARG A 94 -7.93 5.56 -20.75
C ARG A 94 -7.25 6.52 -21.74
N LYS A 95 -7.84 6.63 -22.93
CA LYS A 95 -7.60 7.77 -23.83
C LYS A 95 -8.00 9.05 -23.09
N ASP A 96 -7.01 9.90 -22.89
CA ASP A 96 -7.14 11.29 -22.47
C ASP A 96 -8.14 12.06 -23.35
#